data_AF-A0A7H8QAE3-F1
#
_entry.id   AF-A0A7H8QAE3-F1
#
_cell.length_a   1.000
_cell.length_b   1.000
_cell.length_c   1.000
_cell.angle_alpha   90.00
_cell.angle_beta   90.00
_cell.angle_gamma   90.00
#
_symmetry.space_group_name_H-M   'P 1'
#
loop_
_entity.id
_entity.type
_entity.pdbx_description
1 polymer ?
#
loop_
_entity_poly.entity_id
_entity_poly.type
_entity_poly.pdbx_seq_one_letter_code
_entity_poly.pdbx_strand_id
1 'polypeptide(L)'
;MKEVIWMDNQRDVSRGAEKALGIIGIVFNLLTIALLIFSILSFGSVQNSAEFRQYLEDEMMNDPTMSSSPEQVQMIVDGVMASFGVIGWIIVALLAISTLFALLAVARLGRNRNPKLAGIFFIIAGLFAGILSLTSILFYIAAIMCFVRKPRNNGRDIRDDNRGLRDDDRNSATRHENERLRDDNQALHREEQRLREKENELREKEEQLQRERQVRQTEEQLSKEDLVQREDLKRRADERLRKDGDDTPRRPL
;
A
#
# COMPACT_ATOMS: atom_id res chain seq x y z
N MET A 1 33.71 -2.69 -30.99
CA MET A 1 33.77 -1.25 -31.32
C MET A 1 32.40 -0.67 -31.03
N LYS A 2 32.32 0.21 -30.01
CA LYS A 2 31.20 1.08 -29.59
C LYS A 2 29.85 0.44 -29.26
N GLU A 3 29.72 0.03 -27.99
CA GLU A 3 28.44 -0.03 -27.27
C GLU A 3 27.86 1.39 -27.17
N VAL A 4 26.61 1.54 -27.60
CA VAL A 4 25.85 2.80 -27.56
C VAL A 4 25.40 3.04 -26.14
N ILE A 5 26.10 3.93 -25.45
CA ILE A 5 25.73 4.44 -24.12
C ILE A 5 24.50 5.34 -24.32
N TRP A 6 23.33 4.83 -23.96
CA TRP A 6 22.12 5.63 -23.83
C TRP A 6 22.31 6.62 -22.67
N MET A 7 22.45 7.90 -23.01
CA MET A 7 22.28 9.00 -22.06
C MET A 7 20.79 9.09 -21.70
N ASP A 8 20.42 8.48 -20.58
CA ASP A 8 19.16 8.75 -19.92
C ASP A 8 19.19 10.21 -19.42
N ASN A 9 18.65 11.12 -20.24
CA ASN A 9 18.37 12.50 -19.86
C ASN A 9 17.04 12.56 -19.07
N GLN A 10 16.94 11.75 -18.01
CA GLN A 10 15.96 11.97 -16.96
C GLN A 10 16.38 13.22 -16.20
N ARG A 11 16.00 14.39 -16.73
CA ARG A 11 15.98 15.62 -15.96
C ARG A 11 15.06 15.36 -14.78
N ASP A 12 15.63 15.22 -13.59
CA ASP A 12 14.90 15.17 -12.34
C ASP A 12 13.90 16.33 -12.35
N VAL A 13 12.60 16.04 -12.58
CA VAL A 13 11.56 17.07 -12.57
C VAL A 13 11.57 17.64 -11.16
N SER A 14 12.12 18.84 -11.06
CA SER A 14 12.55 19.40 -9.79
C SER A 14 11.36 19.46 -8.84
N ARG A 15 11.60 19.12 -7.57
CA ARG A 15 10.63 19.32 -6.48
C ARG A 15 10.25 20.81 -6.31
N GLY A 16 10.85 21.70 -7.11
CA GLY A 16 10.60 23.12 -7.21
C GLY A 16 9.53 23.52 -8.22
N ALA A 17 9.21 22.74 -9.25
CA ALA A 17 8.25 23.18 -10.27
C ALA A 17 6.84 23.45 -9.71
N GLU A 18 6.34 22.56 -8.85
CA GLU A 18 5.04 22.69 -8.18
C GLU A 18 5.02 23.87 -7.17
N LYS A 19 6.12 24.04 -6.43
CA LYS A 19 6.29 25.18 -5.52
C LYS A 19 6.39 26.49 -6.29
N ALA A 20 7.15 26.52 -7.39
CA ALA A 20 7.29 27.68 -8.26
C ALA A 20 5.95 28.05 -8.86
N LEU A 21 5.18 27.10 -9.40
CA LEU A 21 3.86 27.36 -9.96
C LEU A 21 2.89 27.89 -8.90
N GLY A 22 2.88 27.30 -7.70
CA GLY A 22 2.09 27.79 -6.57
C GLY A 22 2.47 29.20 -6.13
N ILE A 23 3.77 29.49 -6.02
CA ILE A 23 4.29 30.82 -5.68
C ILE A 23 3.93 31.83 -6.78
N ILE A 24 4.11 31.49 -8.05
CA ILE A 24 3.74 32.32 -9.19
C ILE A 24 2.24 32.64 -9.12
N GLY A 25 1.39 31.64 -8.88
CA GLY A 25 -0.05 31.83 -8.68
C GLY A 25 -0.38 32.80 -7.54
N ILE A 26 0.31 32.68 -6.39
CA ILE A 26 0.15 33.60 -5.25
C ILE A 26 0.55 35.03 -5.63
N VAL A 27 1.68 35.20 -6.32
CA VAL A 27 2.16 36.51 -6.76
C VAL A 27 1.16 37.18 -7.70
N PHE A 28 0.65 36.45 -8.69
CA PHE A 28 -0.40 36.96 -9.57
C PHE A 28 -1.68 37.27 -8.80
N ASN A 29 -2.06 36.46 -7.81
CA ASN A 29 -3.25 36.73 -7.00
C ASN A 29 -3.12 38.01 -6.18
N LEU A 30 -1.95 38.24 -5.58
CA LEU A 30 -1.64 39.48 -4.88
C LEU A 30 -1.63 40.69 -5.83
N LEU A 31 -1.10 40.52 -7.04
CA LEU A 31 -1.13 41.56 -8.07
C LEU A 31 -2.57 41.89 -8.48
N THR A 32 -3.43 40.88 -8.68
CA THR A 32 -4.86 41.08 -8.96
C THR A 32 -5.55 41.80 -7.81
N ILE A 33 -5.29 41.42 -6.55
CA ILE A 33 -5.84 42.11 -5.37
C ILE A 33 -5.40 43.58 -5.35
N ALA A 34 -4.12 43.86 -5.59
CA ALA A 34 -3.60 45.23 -5.60
C ALA A 34 -4.25 46.07 -6.71
N LEU A 35 -4.36 45.53 -7.93
CA LEU A 35 -5.04 46.19 -9.04
C LEU A 35 -6.53 46.40 -8.76
N LEU A 36 -7.20 45.44 -8.13
CA LEU A 36 -8.62 45.55 -7.81
C LEU A 36 -8.86 46.60 -6.72
N ILE A 37 -8.03 46.65 -5.67
CA ILE A 37 -8.08 47.70 -4.65
C ILE A 37 -7.84 49.07 -5.30
N PHE A 38 -6.81 49.18 -6.14
CA PHE A 38 -6.54 50.42 -6.88
C PHE A 38 -7.73 50.83 -7.75
N SER A 39 -8.33 49.89 -8.47
CA SER A 39 -9.51 50.13 -9.31
C SER A 39 -10.72 50.58 -8.47
N ILE A 40 -10.97 49.95 -7.31
CA ILE A 40 -12.07 50.33 -6.42
C ILE A 40 -11.85 51.72 -5.85
N LEU A 41 -10.63 52.06 -5.44
CA LEU A 41 -10.32 53.39 -4.92
C LEU A 41 -10.41 54.45 -6.02
N SER A 42 -9.84 54.19 -7.20
CA SER A 42 -9.88 55.11 -8.34
C SER A 42 -11.31 55.34 -8.84
N PHE A 43 -12.10 54.27 -8.97
CA PHE A 43 -13.51 54.37 -9.34
C PHE A 43 -14.33 54.98 -8.21
N GLY A 44 -13.99 54.69 -6.94
CA GLY A 44 -14.45 55.35 -5.72
C GLY A 44 -14.37 56.87 -5.80
N SER A 45 -13.24 57.41 -6.23
CA SER A 45 -13.06 58.86 -6.35
C SER A 45 -13.95 59.48 -7.42
N VAL A 46 -14.18 58.79 -8.54
CA VAL A 46 -15.03 59.29 -9.64
C VAL A 46 -16.51 59.13 -9.30
N GLN A 47 -16.93 57.98 -8.77
CA GLN A 47 -18.34 57.68 -8.47
C GLN A 47 -18.93 58.57 -7.37
N ASN A 48 -18.10 59.05 -6.45
CA ASN A 48 -18.53 59.96 -5.38
C ASN A 48 -18.56 61.43 -5.81
N SER A 49 -18.18 61.75 -7.06
CA SER A 49 -18.29 63.10 -7.58
C SER A 49 -19.75 63.46 -7.88
N ALA A 50 -20.12 64.72 -7.62
CA ALA A 50 -21.46 65.22 -7.91
C ALA A 50 -21.76 65.19 -9.42
N GLU A 51 -20.76 65.44 -10.26
CA GLU A 51 -20.89 65.44 -11.72
C GLU A 51 -21.24 64.05 -12.27
N PHE A 52 -20.58 62.99 -11.78
CA PHE A 52 -20.88 61.63 -12.23
C PHE A 52 -22.27 61.16 -11.79
N ARG A 53 -22.71 61.57 -10.60
CA ARG A 53 -24.07 61.29 -10.10
C ARG A 53 -25.12 62.00 -10.95
N GLN A 54 -24.93 63.28 -11.22
CA GLN A 54 -25.84 64.06 -12.08
C GLN A 54 -25.92 63.50 -13.50
N TYR A 55 -24.78 63.10 -14.08
CA TYR A 55 -24.76 62.47 -15.39
C TYR A 55 -25.62 61.20 -15.46
N LEU A 56 -25.55 60.35 -14.44
CA LEU A 56 -26.34 59.12 -14.38
C LEU A 56 -27.82 59.37 -14.08
N GLU A 57 -28.13 60.35 -13.23
CA GLU A 57 -29.51 60.77 -12.97
C GLU A 57 -30.16 61.33 -14.25
N ASP A 58 -29.47 62.19 -14.99
CA ASP A 58 -29.95 62.76 -16.25
C ASP A 58 -30.13 61.69 -17.34
N GLU A 59 -29.22 60.73 -17.46
CA GLU A 59 -29.35 59.63 -18.42
C GLU A 59 -30.56 58.74 -18.09
N MET A 60 -30.77 58.42 -16.80
CA MET A 60 -31.91 57.62 -16.35
C MET A 60 -33.25 58.36 -16.48
N MET A 61 -33.28 59.69 -16.28
CA MET A 61 -34.48 60.51 -16.45
C MET A 61 -34.86 60.68 -17.93
N ASN A 62 -33.90 60.55 -18.84
CA ASN A 62 -34.13 60.62 -20.28
C ASN A 62 -34.47 59.26 -20.91
N ASP A 63 -34.39 58.15 -20.16
CA ASP A 63 -34.75 56.82 -20.64
C ASP A 63 -36.28 56.64 -20.66
N PRO A 64 -36.92 56.46 -21.84
CA PRO A 64 -38.36 56.29 -21.96
C PRO A 64 -38.90 55.01 -21.31
N THR A 65 -38.03 54.06 -20.94
CA THR A 65 -38.41 52.84 -20.20
C THR A 65 -38.42 53.06 -18.68
N MET A 66 -37.79 54.12 -18.18
CA MET A 66 -37.75 54.52 -16.78
C MET A 66 -38.79 55.62 -16.52
N SER A 67 -40.05 55.24 -16.29
CA SER A 67 -41.11 56.15 -15.88
C SER A 67 -41.05 56.44 -14.37
N SER A 68 -39.97 57.07 -13.91
CA SER A 68 -39.69 57.21 -12.47
C SER A 68 -39.66 58.68 -12.04
N SER A 69 -40.19 58.98 -10.85
CA SER A 69 -40.06 60.32 -10.27
C SER A 69 -38.57 60.63 -9.95
N PRO A 70 -38.15 61.91 -9.90
CA PRO A 70 -36.77 62.29 -9.58
C PRO A 70 -36.25 61.64 -8.28
N GLU A 71 -37.11 61.57 -7.26
CA GLU A 71 -36.80 60.94 -5.97
C GLU A 71 -36.54 59.42 -6.08
N GLN A 72 -37.24 58.73 -6.99
CA GLN A 72 -37.01 57.30 -7.24
C GLN A 72 -35.69 57.06 -7.97
N VAL A 73 -35.37 57.90 -8.97
CA VAL A 73 -34.10 57.80 -9.71
C VAL A 73 -32.92 58.00 -8.77
N GLN A 74 -32.99 59.00 -7.89
CA GLN A 74 -31.95 59.26 -6.91
C GLN A 74 -31.72 58.06 -5.97
N MET A 75 -32.79 57.45 -5.44
CA MET A 75 -32.68 56.25 -4.61
C MET A 75 -32.05 55.06 -5.36
N ILE A 76 -32.38 54.88 -6.65
CA ILE A 76 -31.82 53.80 -7.46
C ILE A 76 -30.32 54.04 -7.70
N VAL A 77 -29.94 55.25 -8.11
CA VAL A 77 -28.54 55.62 -8.35
C VAL A 77 -27.72 55.44 -7.07
N ASP A 78 -28.20 55.92 -5.92
CA ASP A 78 -27.53 55.72 -4.64
C ASP A 78 -27.40 54.24 -4.26
N GLY A 79 -28.47 53.46 -4.45
CA GLY A 79 -28.46 52.02 -4.18
C GLY A 79 -27.48 51.25 -5.06
N VAL A 80 -27.42 51.58 -6.35
CA VAL A 80 -26.48 50.98 -7.31
C VAL A 80 -25.03 51.33 -6.93
N MET A 81 -24.74 52.61 -6.67
CA MET A 81 -23.39 53.05 -6.27
C MET A 81 -22.91 52.39 -4.98
N ALA A 82 -23.75 52.37 -3.95
CA ALA A 82 -23.42 51.70 -2.69
C ALA A 82 -23.15 50.21 -2.89
N SER A 83 -23.95 49.54 -3.74
CA SER A 83 -23.79 48.11 -4.05
C SER A 83 -22.47 47.81 -4.75
N PHE A 84 -22.03 48.64 -5.71
CA PHE A 84 -20.75 48.47 -6.40
C PHE A 84 -19.56 48.53 -5.43
N GLY A 85 -19.58 49.47 -4.49
CA GLY A 85 -18.55 49.56 -3.45
C GLY A 85 -18.49 48.30 -2.59
N VAL A 86 -19.64 47.86 -2.06
CA VAL A 86 -19.73 46.67 -1.19
C VAL A 86 -19.30 45.40 -1.94
N ILE A 87 -19.79 45.18 -3.16
CA ILE A 87 -19.45 44.01 -3.97
C ILE A 87 -17.94 43.97 -4.26
N GLY A 88 -17.33 45.12 -4.59
CA GLY A 88 -15.88 45.23 -4.80
C GLY A 88 -15.09 44.74 -3.58
N TRP A 89 -15.45 45.20 -2.38
CA TRP A 89 -14.81 44.78 -1.14
C TRP A 89 -15.04 43.31 -0.79
N ILE A 90 -16.23 42.76 -1.08
CA ILE A 90 -16.51 41.33 -0.94
C ILE A 90 -15.57 40.50 -1.81
N ILE A 91 -15.34 40.91 -3.07
CA ILE A 91 -14.42 40.23 -3.98
C ILE A 91 -12.98 40.29 -3.45
N VAL A 92 -12.54 41.45 -2.93
CA VAL A 92 -11.22 41.57 -2.27
C VAL A 92 -11.09 40.58 -1.11
N ALA A 93 -12.10 40.52 -0.23
CA ALA A 93 -12.10 39.61 0.90
C ALA A 93 -12.04 38.14 0.45
N LEU A 94 -12.78 37.78 -0.60
CA LEU A 94 -12.78 36.44 -1.18
C LEU A 94 -11.40 36.06 -1.72
N LEU A 95 -10.76 36.98 -2.45
CA LEU A 95 -9.40 36.79 -2.98
C LEU A 95 -8.34 36.72 -1.86
N ALA A 96 -8.52 37.47 -0.79
CA ALA A 96 -7.65 37.38 0.39
C ALA A 96 -7.74 36.00 1.06
N ILE A 97 -8.96 35.48 1.25
CA ILE A 97 -9.19 34.12 1.77
C ILE A 97 -8.56 33.07 0.84
N SER A 98 -8.75 33.22 -0.48
CA SER A 98 -8.10 32.36 -1.48
C SER A 98 -6.57 32.34 -1.30
N THR A 99 -5.98 33.52 -1.10
CA THR A 99 -4.52 33.65 -0.89
C THR A 99 -4.04 32.89 0.35
N LEU A 100 -4.80 32.93 1.45
CA LEU A 100 -4.48 32.18 2.66
C LEU A 100 -4.46 30.67 2.41
N PHE A 101 -5.44 30.15 1.67
CA PHE A 101 -5.47 28.73 1.28
C PHE A 101 -4.29 28.36 0.38
N ALA A 102 -3.94 29.22 -0.58
CA ALA A 102 -2.78 29.01 -1.44
C ALA A 102 -1.47 28.99 -0.64
N LEU A 103 -1.29 29.88 0.35
CA LEU A 103 -0.13 29.83 1.25
C LEU A 103 -0.08 28.54 2.05
N LEU A 104 -1.20 28.10 2.63
CA LEU A 104 -1.29 26.84 3.37
C LEU A 104 -0.95 25.64 2.48
N ALA A 105 -1.38 25.65 1.21
CA ALA A 105 -1.05 24.63 0.23
C ALA A 105 0.46 24.55 -0.03
N VAL A 106 1.10 25.69 -0.34
CA VAL A 106 2.56 25.77 -0.61
C VAL A 106 3.37 25.40 0.64
N ALA A 107 2.98 25.87 1.82
CA ALA A 107 3.66 25.54 3.07
C ALA A 107 3.65 24.03 3.35
N ARG A 108 2.52 23.37 3.07
CA ARG A 108 2.38 21.92 3.26
C ARG A 108 3.16 21.11 2.23
N LEU A 109 3.36 21.67 1.04
CA LEU A 109 4.23 21.12 0.01
C LEU A 109 5.73 21.24 0.34
N GLY A 110 6.07 22.19 1.21
CA GLY A 110 7.41 22.44 1.76
C GLY A 110 8.07 21.24 2.43
N ARG A 111 7.28 20.44 3.17
CA ARG A 111 7.77 19.58 4.26
C ARG A 111 7.27 18.14 4.14
N ASN A 112 7.63 17.44 3.06
CA ASN A 112 7.45 15.98 2.87
C ASN A 112 6.06 15.39 3.25
N ARG A 113 5.01 16.22 3.27
CA ARG A 113 3.66 15.85 3.68
C ARG A 113 2.78 15.78 2.45
N ASN A 114 2.10 14.65 2.31
CA ASN A 114 0.92 14.37 1.47
C ASN A 114 0.63 15.44 0.40
N PRO A 115 1.26 15.39 -0.78
CA PRO A 115 1.02 16.35 -1.87
C PRO A 115 -0.46 16.39 -2.27
N LYS A 116 -1.17 15.26 -2.13
CA LYS A 116 -2.63 15.17 -2.32
C LYS A 116 -3.43 16.17 -1.48
N LEU A 117 -2.99 16.45 -0.24
CA LEU A 117 -3.69 17.41 0.63
C LEU A 117 -3.43 18.86 0.19
N ALA A 118 -2.21 19.16 -0.29
CA ALA A 118 -1.91 20.47 -0.87
C ALA A 118 -2.73 20.74 -2.14
N GLY A 119 -2.95 19.71 -2.96
CA GLY A 119 -3.80 19.80 -4.15
C GLY A 119 -5.23 20.21 -3.82
N ILE A 120 -5.84 19.62 -2.78
CA ILE A 120 -7.19 19.98 -2.33
C ILE A 120 -7.24 21.46 -1.90
N PHE A 121 -6.24 21.94 -1.16
CA PHE A 121 -6.18 23.36 -0.78
C PHE A 121 -6.05 24.29 -1.99
N PHE A 122 -5.33 23.89 -3.03
CA PHE A 122 -5.27 24.65 -4.28
C PHE A 122 -6.59 24.66 -5.06
N ILE A 123 -7.34 23.55 -5.07
CA ILE A 123 -8.70 23.54 -5.65
C ILE A 123 -9.59 24.53 -4.92
N ILE A 124 -9.57 24.51 -3.58
CA ILE A 124 -10.37 25.42 -2.75
C ILE A 124 -9.93 26.87 -2.98
N ALA A 125 -8.62 27.13 -3.03
CA ALA A 125 -8.09 28.46 -3.34
C ALA A 125 -8.54 28.96 -4.72
N GLY A 126 -8.44 28.12 -5.76
CA GLY A 126 -8.90 28.44 -7.11
C GLY A 126 -10.41 28.67 -7.20
N LEU A 127 -11.22 27.93 -6.43
CA LEU A 127 -12.65 28.17 -6.34
C LEU A 127 -12.97 29.57 -5.80
N PHE A 128 -12.30 29.97 -4.72
CA PHE A 128 -12.49 31.30 -4.12
C PHE A 128 -11.89 32.42 -4.99
N ALA A 129 -10.85 32.15 -5.77
CA ALA A 129 -10.31 33.12 -6.72
C ALA A 129 -11.17 33.26 -7.99
N GLY A 130 -12.20 32.41 -8.16
CA GLY A 130 -13.18 32.49 -9.23
C GLY A 130 -12.82 31.63 -10.44
N ILE A 131 -13.80 30.93 -11.01
CA ILE A 131 -13.59 29.85 -12.01
C ILE A 131 -12.78 30.27 -13.26
N LEU A 132 -12.92 31.53 -13.69
CA LEU A 132 -12.29 32.05 -14.93
C LEU A 132 -11.16 33.05 -14.68
N SER A 133 -10.80 33.30 -13.43
CA SER A 133 -9.67 34.19 -13.14
C SER A 133 -8.37 33.53 -13.60
N LEU A 134 -7.47 34.34 -14.17
CA LEU A 134 -6.13 33.91 -14.54
C LEU A 134 -5.43 33.24 -13.34
N THR A 135 -5.62 33.76 -12.14
CA THR A 135 -5.03 33.27 -10.89
C THR A 135 -5.56 31.88 -10.51
N SER A 136 -6.85 31.64 -10.71
CA SER A 136 -7.49 30.35 -10.44
C SER A 136 -7.04 29.26 -11.37
N ILE A 137 -6.80 29.59 -12.65
CA ILE A 137 -6.26 28.64 -13.62
C ILE A 137 -4.88 28.16 -13.17
N LEU A 138 -4.01 29.07 -12.69
CA LEU A 138 -2.72 28.67 -12.12
C LEU A 138 -2.88 27.76 -10.89
N PHE A 139 -3.84 28.05 -10.00
CA PHE A 139 -4.12 27.20 -8.84
C PHE A 139 -4.68 25.82 -9.23
N TYR A 140 -5.53 25.72 -10.26
CA TYR A 140 -6.02 24.43 -10.75
C TYR A 140 -4.91 23.59 -11.38
N ILE A 141 -4.03 24.21 -12.18
CA ILE A 141 -2.88 23.51 -12.74
C ILE A 141 -1.96 23.02 -11.61
N ALA A 142 -1.70 23.85 -10.59
CA ALA A 142 -0.94 23.44 -9.41
C ALA A 142 -1.61 22.25 -8.70
N ALA A 143 -2.92 22.28 -8.50
CA ALA A 143 -3.68 21.19 -7.89
C ALA A 143 -3.58 19.88 -8.68
N ILE A 144 -3.72 19.94 -10.00
CA ILE A 144 -3.58 18.77 -10.87
C ILE A 144 -2.16 18.22 -10.78
N MET A 145 -1.13 19.09 -10.77
CA MET A 145 0.25 18.64 -10.54
C MET A 145 0.43 17.98 -9.16
N CYS A 146 -0.25 18.45 -8.11
CA CYS A 146 -0.26 17.79 -6.80
C CYS A 146 -0.87 16.38 -6.85
N PHE A 147 -1.91 16.16 -7.67
CA PHE A 147 -2.64 14.88 -7.77
C PHE A 147 -1.99 13.87 -8.70
N VAL A 148 -1.53 14.33 -9.87
CA VAL A 148 -0.85 13.50 -10.88
C VAL A 148 0.49 12.99 -10.34
N ARG A 149 1.07 13.69 -9.36
CA ARG A 149 2.32 13.30 -8.75
C ARG A 149 2.16 11.97 -7.99
N LYS A 150 2.79 10.93 -8.54
CA LYS A 150 3.04 9.69 -7.82
C LYS A 150 3.76 10.06 -6.52
N PRO A 151 3.25 9.67 -5.33
CA PRO A 151 3.99 9.88 -4.10
C PRO A 151 5.37 9.29 -4.35
N ARG A 152 6.42 10.07 -4.09
CA ARG A 152 7.76 9.52 -4.13
C ARG A 152 7.74 8.45 -3.06
N ASN A 153 7.64 7.19 -3.47
CA ASN A 153 8.05 6.11 -2.61
C ASN A 153 9.47 6.52 -2.25
N ASN A 154 9.74 6.77 -0.97
CA ASN A 154 11.10 6.98 -0.51
C ASN A 154 11.81 5.64 -0.66
N GLY A 155 12.09 5.25 -1.89
CA GLY A 155 12.91 4.09 -2.24
C GLY A 155 14.39 4.42 -2.13
N ARG A 156 14.77 5.23 -1.14
CA ARG A 156 16.16 5.46 -0.69
C ARG A 156 16.22 5.84 0.80
N ASP A 157 15.50 5.10 1.64
CA ASP A 157 15.95 4.78 3.01
C ASP A 157 16.01 3.25 3.20
N ILE A 158 16.38 2.51 2.15
CA ILE A 158 16.83 1.11 2.25
C ILE A 158 18.12 0.98 1.43
N ARG A 159 19.20 1.60 1.93
CA ARG A 159 20.54 0.99 2.00
C ARG A 159 21.47 1.91 2.80
N ASP A 160 21.68 1.48 4.04
CA ASP A 160 22.97 1.47 4.76
C ASP A 160 23.64 2.84 5.08
N ASP A 161 23.94 3.25 6.33
CA ASP A 161 24.21 2.46 7.53
C ASP A 161 23.96 3.25 8.84
N ASN A 162 23.15 2.66 9.71
CA ASN A 162 23.32 2.54 11.16
C ASN A 162 23.75 3.77 12.00
N ARG A 163 22.80 4.37 12.73
CA ARG A 163 22.86 4.51 14.22
C ARG A 163 21.70 5.32 14.79
N GLY A 164 20.95 4.69 15.69
CA GLY A 164 20.56 5.33 16.95
C GLY A 164 19.14 5.86 17.07
N LEU A 165 18.28 4.99 17.59
CA LEU A 165 17.12 5.28 18.45
C LEU A 165 15.86 5.84 17.77
N ARG A 166 14.82 4.98 17.81
CA ARG A 166 13.47 5.26 18.35
C ARG A 166 12.35 5.00 17.33
N ASP A 167 12.04 3.72 17.11
CA ASP A 167 10.74 3.21 16.65
C ASP A 167 10.63 1.70 17.00
N ASP A 168 10.62 1.35 18.30
CA ASP A 168 10.79 -0.04 18.79
C ASP A 168 9.50 -0.83 19.13
N ASP A 169 8.27 -0.31 18.94
CA ASP A 169 7.10 -0.95 19.58
C ASP A 169 6.06 -1.64 18.66
N ARG A 170 6.29 -1.77 17.35
CA ARG A 170 5.29 -2.43 16.46
C ARG A 170 5.78 -3.53 15.53
N ASN A 171 7.08 -3.66 15.32
CA ASN A 171 7.63 -4.63 14.35
C ASN A 171 8.44 -5.76 15.02
N SER A 172 8.65 -5.70 16.33
CA SER A 172 9.39 -6.70 17.12
C SER A 172 8.54 -7.95 17.42
N ALA A 173 7.23 -7.80 17.62
CA ALA A 173 6.33 -8.94 17.87
C ALA A 173 6.20 -9.87 16.65
N THR A 174 6.01 -9.30 15.46
CA THR A 174 5.81 -10.06 14.21
C THR A 174 7.09 -10.70 13.66
N ARG A 175 8.27 -10.16 14.03
CA ARG A 175 9.57 -10.73 13.64
C ARG A 175 9.99 -11.88 14.54
N HIS A 176 9.79 -11.76 15.86
CA HIS A 176 10.01 -12.87 16.78
C HIS A 176 9.07 -14.04 16.50
N GLU A 177 7.84 -13.76 16.05
CA GLU A 177 6.88 -14.78 15.65
C GLU A 177 7.34 -15.52 14.38
N ASN A 178 7.80 -14.80 13.34
CA ASN A 178 8.32 -15.44 12.13
C ASN A 178 9.62 -16.21 12.36
N GLU A 179 10.49 -15.77 13.26
CA GLU A 179 11.73 -16.49 13.61
C GLU A 179 11.42 -17.75 14.42
N ARG A 180 10.52 -17.68 15.41
CA ARG A 180 10.05 -18.86 16.15
C ARG A 180 9.37 -19.88 15.23
N LEU A 181 8.50 -19.42 14.33
CA LEU A 181 7.85 -20.30 13.35
C LEU A 181 8.85 -20.96 12.39
N ARG A 182 9.97 -20.30 12.08
CA ARG A 182 11.00 -20.85 11.21
C ARG A 182 11.87 -21.88 11.94
N ASP A 183 12.23 -21.60 13.18
CA ASP A 183 12.94 -22.54 14.05
C ASP A 183 12.07 -23.77 14.36
N ASP A 184 10.78 -23.57 14.64
CA ASP A 184 9.82 -24.66 14.86
C ASP A 184 9.64 -25.49 13.59
N ASN A 185 9.50 -24.86 12.41
CA ASN A 185 9.38 -25.58 11.14
C ASN A 185 10.66 -26.36 10.80
N GLN A 186 11.83 -25.80 11.12
CA GLN A 186 13.10 -26.50 10.94
C GLN A 186 13.31 -27.64 11.96
N ALA A 187 12.82 -27.48 13.20
CA ALA A 187 12.82 -28.55 14.20
C ALA A 187 11.88 -29.69 13.80
N LEU A 188 10.71 -29.36 13.27
CA LEU A 188 9.70 -30.32 12.82
C LEU A 188 10.21 -31.16 11.64
N HIS A 189 10.93 -30.55 10.69
CA HIS A 189 11.59 -31.30 9.61
C HIS A 189 12.70 -32.23 10.10
N ARG A 190 13.46 -31.86 11.15
CA ARG A 190 14.45 -32.77 11.75
C ARG A 190 13.78 -33.92 12.49
N GLU A 191 12.66 -33.66 13.15
CA GLU A 191 11.89 -34.69 13.84
C GLU A 191 11.25 -35.67 12.84
N GLU A 192 10.73 -35.16 11.73
CA GLU A 192 10.19 -35.97 10.64
C GLU A 192 11.27 -36.90 10.03
N GLN A 193 12.49 -36.41 9.85
CA GLN A 193 13.62 -37.23 9.39
C GLN A 193 13.97 -38.34 10.39
N ARG A 194 14.04 -38.02 11.69
CA ARG A 194 14.31 -39.01 12.75
C ARG A 194 13.22 -40.06 12.85
N LEU A 195 11.96 -39.69 12.64
CA LEU A 195 10.83 -40.63 12.64
C LEU A 195 10.91 -41.57 11.43
N ARG A 196 11.27 -41.05 10.25
CA ARG A 196 11.50 -41.88 9.05
C ARG A 196 12.67 -42.84 9.23
N GLU A 197 13.75 -42.40 9.87
CA GLU A 197 14.87 -43.28 10.22
C GLU A 197 14.45 -44.37 11.20
N LYS A 198 13.74 -44.02 12.27
CA LYS A 198 13.19 -45.02 13.22
C LYS A 198 12.20 -45.98 12.57
N GLU A 199 11.38 -45.50 11.63
CA GLU A 199 10.46 -46.37 10.88
C GLU A 199 11.23 -47.39 10.03
N ASN A 200 12.31 -46.97 9.37
CA ASN A 200 13.17 -47.88 8.61
C ASN A 200 13.88 -48.88 9.53
N GLU A 201 14.41 -48.43 10.67
CA GLU A 201 15.02 -49.33 11.66
C GLU A 201 14.02 -50.33 12.26
N LEU A 202 12.77 -49.90 12.49
CA LEU A 202 11.70 -50.78 12.96
C LEU A 202 11.34 -51.83 11.90
N ARG A 203 11.24 -51.44 10.63
CA ARG A 203 11.01 -52.36 9.52
C ARG A 203 12.15 -53.39 9.40
N GLU A 204 13.40 -52.95 9.49
CA GLU A 204 14.55 -53.85 9.48
C GLU A 204 14.55 -54.81 10.68
N LYS A 205 14.22 -54.32 11.88
CA LYS A 205 14.06 -55.16 13.06
C LYS A 205 12.93 -56.17 12.91
N GLU A 206 11.79 -55.77 12.35
CA GLU A 206 10.68 -56.69 12.07
C GLU A 206 11.09 -57.78 11.07
N GLU A 207 11.81 -57.42 10.00
CA GLU A 207 12.35 -58.40 9.05
C GLU A 207 13.34 -59.36 9.71
N GLN A 208 14.24 -58.85 10.57
CA GLN A 208 15.17 -59.70 11.33
C GLN A 208 14.43 -60.65 12.27
N LEU A 209 13.42 -60.16 12.99
CA LEU A 209 12.61 -60.98 13.89
C LEU A 209 11.81 -62.04 13.12
N GLN A 210 11.31 -61.72 11.94
CA GLN A 210 10.65 -62.69 11.06
C GLN A 210 11.61 -63.76 10.57
N ARG A 211 12.83 -63.38 10.15
CA ARG A 211 13.88 -64.34 9.78
C ARG A 211 14.26 -65.23 10.95
N GLU A 212 14.44 -64.67 12.14
CA GLU A 212 14.75 -65.44 13.35
C GLU A 212 13.62 -66.42 13.70
N ARG A 213 12.35 -66.01 13.57
CA ARG A 213 11.20 -66.92 13.76
C ARG A 213 11.16 -68.03 12.72
N GLN A 214 11.46 -67.75 11.46
CA GLN A 214 11.53 -68.77 10.42
C GLN A 214 12.65 -69.77 10.70
N VAL A 215 13.84 -69.30 11.07
CA VAL A 215 14.97 -70.18 11.42
C VAL A 215 14.59 -71.08 12.61
N ARG A 216 13.98 -70.53 13.67
CA ARG A 216 13.52 -71.34 14.81
C ARG A 216 12.47 -72.38 14.41
N GLN A 217 11.53 -72.04 13.51
CA GLN A 217 10.56 -73.01 12.99
C GLN A 217 11.23 -74.11 12.17
N THR A 218 12.22 -73.76 11.35
CA THR A 218 12.99 -74.74 10.58
C THR A 218 13.82 -75.64 11.48
N GLU A 219 14.47 -75.09 12.53
CA GLU A 219 15.20 -75.88 13.53
C GLU A 219 14.26 -76.82 14.31
N GLU A 220 13.06 -76.36 14.68
CA GLU A 220 12.05 -77.21 15.32
C GLU A 220 11.53 -78.32 14.40
N GLN A 221 11.34 -78.02 13.10
CA GLN A 221 10.95 -79.03 12.11
C GLN A 221 12.05 -80.06 11.88
N LEU A 222 13.29 -79.62 11.72
CA LEU A 222 14.45 -80.49 11.57
C LEU A 222 14.64 -81.40 12.80
N SER A 223 14.46 -80.87 14.01
CA SER A 223 14.52 -81.64 15.25
C SER A 223 13.41 -82.70 15.34
N LYS A 224 12.19 -82.38 14.88
CA LYS A 224 11.10 -83.36 14.80
C LYS A 224 11.36 -84.44 13.75
N GLU A 225 11.91 -84.08 12.60
CA GLU A 225 12.29 -85.04 11.55
C GLU A 225 13.39 -86.00 12.04
N ASP A 226 14.45 -85.48 12.68
CA ASP A 226 15.51 -86.29 13.28
C ASP A 226 14.97 -87.26 14.35
N LEU A 227 14.02 -86.81 15.17
CA LEU A 227 13.35 -87.67 16.16
C LEU A 227 12.52 -88.77 15.50
N VAL A 228 11.72 -88.44 14.49
CA VAL A 228 10.93 -89.43 13.72
C VAL A 228 11.84 -90.44 13.05
N GLN A 229 12.93 -89.99 12.44
CA GLN A 229 13.87 -90.85 11.74
C GLN A 229 14.60 -91.79 12.72
N ARG A 230 14.93 -91.32 13.93
CA ARG A 230 15.42 -92.17 15.03
C ARG A 230 14.39 -93.19 15.50
N GLU A 231 13.12 -92.82 15.63
CA GLU A 231 12.06 -93.76 16.00
C GLU A 231 11.82 -94.82 14.92
N ASP A 232 11.83 -94.43 13.64
CA ASP A 232 11.65 -95.35 12.52
C ASP A 232 12.82 -96.34 12.39
N LEU A 233 14.05 -95.87 12.61
CA LEU A 233 15.23 -96.74 12.69
C LEU A 233 15.10 -97.76 13.83
N LYS A 234 14.58 -97.33 14.98
CA LYS A 234 14.34 -98.21 16.13
C LYS A 234 13.23 -99.23 15.82
N ARG A 235 12.11 -98.82 15.21
CA ARG A 235 11.04 -99.73 14.78
C ARG A 235 11.53 -100.76 13.76
N ARG A 236 12.35 -100.35 12.78
CA ARG A 236 12.93 -101.27 11.79
C ARG A 236 13.91 -102.26 12.44
N ALA A 237 14.68 -101.83 13.43
CA ALA A 237 15.53 -102.73 14.20
C ALA A 237 14.71 -103.76 14.99
N ASP A 238 13.62 -103.31 15.64
CA ASP A 238 12.70 -104.18 16.37
C ASP A 238 11.94 -105.14 15.43
N GLU A 239 11.55 -104.70 14.23
CA GLU A 239 10.93 -105.56 13.20
C GLU A 239 11.87 -106.65 12.69
N ARG A 240 13.17 -106.33 12.52
CA ARG A 240 14.17 -107.33 12.16
C ARG A 240 14.35 -108.37 13.26
N LEU A 241 14.40 -107.93 14.52
CA LEU A 241 14.42 -108.85 15.67
C LEU A 241 13.17 -109.73 15.75
N ARG A 242 12.01 -109.21 15.33
CA ARG A 242 10.75 -109.97 15.30
C ARG A 242 10.70 -110.96 14.13
N LYS A 243 11.30 -110.64 12.99
CA LYS A 243 11.34 -111.49 11.80
C LYS A 243 12.32 -112.66 11.93
N ASP A 244 13.43 -112.47 12.63
CA ASP A 244 14.36 -113.55 12.98
C ASP A 244 13.79 -114.49 14.07
N GLY A 245 12.64 -114.14 14.68
CA GLY A 245 11.95 -114.97 15.67
C GLY A 245 10.98 -116.00 15.09
N ASP A 246 10.69 -115.98 13.79
CA ASP A 246 9.65 -116.81 13.15
C ASP A 246 10.17 -117.71 12.02
N ASP A 247 11.47 -118.03 12.04
CA ASP A 247 12.05 -119.11 11.24
C ASP A 247 12.52 -120.25 12.15
N THR A 248 11.60 -120.79 12.95
CA THR A 248 11.73 -122.19 13.40
C THR A 248 10.99 -123.07 12.39
N PRO A 249 11.69 -123.84 11.53
CA PRO A 249 11.00 -124.76 10.64
C PRO A 249 10.30 -125.84 11.47
N ARG A 250 8.96 -125.82 11.49
CA ARG A 250 8.16 -126.97 11.94
C ARG A 250 8.48 -128.15 11.01
N ARG A 251 9.31 -129.08 11.48
CA ARG A 251 9.42 -130.41 10.89
C ARG A 251 8.10 -131.15 11.10
N PRO A 252 7.46 -131.68 10.04
CA PRO A 252 6.39 -132.66 10.21
C PRO A 252 7.01 -134.02 10.56
N LEU A 253 6.57 -134.59 11.69
CA LEU A 253 6.62 -136.01 12.00
C LEU A 253 5.23 -136.41 12.51
#